data_AF-A0A2E8DPZ6-F1
#
_entry.id   AF-A0A2E8DPZ6-F1
#
_cell.length_a   1.000
_cell.length_b   1.000
_cell.length_c   1.000
_cell.angle_alpha   90.00
_cell.angle_beta   90.00
_cell.angle_gamma   90.00
#
_symmetry.space_group_name_H-M   'P 1'
#
loop_
_entity.id
_entity.type
_entity.pdbx_description
1 polymer ?
#
loop_
_entity_poly.entity_id
_entity_poly.type
_entity_poly.pdbx_seq_one_letter_code
_entity_poly.pdbx_strand_id
1 'polypeptide(L)'
;MSKYMLNIYNGVYSVLLGMTITLRQLFKPNVTHQYPYEREFEVNDNIREIPVGYRGQLHNRVEDCIVCKKCAISCPVDCIYIDSRKPEKGKAWETMNVIHLKDQTRIVGILDKKPPKEITDDIQLTVQHINPEGTTYPDIPAGATVKIGGEKVDRIVDRKKVALFMDRFDIDMSLCLFCGLCTEACPTECLTMKDGLEGIEYSEFDRDDLIYKFADQSLYK
;
A
#
# COMPACT_ATOMS: atom_id res chain seq x y z
N MET A 1 -14.15 -25.57 -66.03
CA MET A 1 -14.66 -26.42 -64.92
C MET A 1 -13.58 -26.86 -63.94
N SER A 2 -12.39 -27.29 -64.38
CA SER A 2 -11.28 -27.74 -63.49
C SER A 2 -10.89 -26.75 -62.37
N LYS A 3 -10.73 -25.45 -62.68
CA LYS A 3 -10.38 -24.42 -61.66
C LYS A 3 -11.42 -24.25 -60.55
N TYR A 4 -12.71 -24.43 -60.85
CA TYR A 4 -13.79 -24.33 -59.87
C TYR A 4 -13.74 -25.48 -58.86
N MET A 5 -13.51 -26.71 -59.34
CA MET A 5 -13.37 -27.89 -58.48
C MET A 5 -12.09 -27.82 -57.62
N LEU A 6 -10.99 -27.29 -58.16
CA LEU A 6 -9.77 -27.05 -57.38
C LEU A 6 -10.00 -26.05 -56.23
N ASN A 7 -10.78 -25.00 -56.46
CA ASN A 7 -11.11 -24.02 -55.42
C ASN A 7 -12.01 -24.61 -54.33
N ILE A 8 -12.99 -25.45 -54.68
CA ILE A 8 -13.82 -26.17 -53.71
C ILE A 8 -12.95 -27.12 -52.86
N TYR A 9 -12.06 -27.87 -53.50
CA TYR A 9 -11.14 -28.78 -52.81
C TYR A 9 -10.24 -28.02 -51.81
N ASN A 10 -9.62 -26.93 -52.24
CA ASN A 10 -8.79 -26.10 -51.37
C ASN A 10 -9.59 -25.49 -50.22
N GLY A 11 -10.83 -25.06 -50.49
CA GLY A 11 -11.74 -24.55 -49.46
C GLY A 11 -12.05 -25.61 -48.39
N VAL A 12 -12.52 -26.79 -48.80
CA VAL A 12 -12.83 -27.89 -47.88
C VAL A 12 -11.58 -28.35 -47.12
N TYR A 13 -10.44 -28.48 -47.82
CA TYR A 13 -9.17 -28.88 -47.20
C TYR A 13 -8.71 -27.89 -46.13
N SER A 14 -8.79 -26.59 -46.41
CA SER A 14 -8.41 -25.55 -45.45
C SER A 14 -9.32 -25.54 -44.20
N VAL A 15 -10.63 -25.77 -44.38
CA VAL A 15 -11.59 -25.87 -43.28
C VAL A 15 -11.30 -27.10 -42.42
N LEU A 16 -11.06 -28.26 -43.05
CA LEU A 16 -10.74 -29.49 -42.32
C LEU A 16 -9.40 -29.39 -41.57
N LEU A 17 -8.41 -28.72 -42.17
CA LEU A 17 -7.13 -28.43 -41.51
C LEU A 17 -7.36 -27.58 -40.24
N GLY A 18 -8.16 -26.52 -40.34
CA GLY A 18 -8.55 -25.69 -39.20
C GLY A 18 -9.30 -26.47 -38.12
N MET A 19 -10.31 -27.24 -38.51
CA MET A 19 -11.09 -28.09 -37.60
C MET A 19 -10.21 -29.13 -36.89
N THR A 20 -9.19 -29.67 -37.56
CA THR A 20 -8.24 -30.60 -36.95
C THR A 20 -7.42 -29.94 -35.84
N ILE A 21 -7.02 -28.68 -36.02
CA ILE A 21 -6.32 -27.90 -34.98
C ILE A 21 -7.25 -27.64 -33.79
N THR A 22 -8.49 -27.22 -34.05
CA THR A 22 -9.50 -27.02 -33.01
C THR A 22 -9.79 -28.31 -32.24
N LEU A 23 -9.95 -29.44 -32.95
CA LEU A 23 -10.19 -30.75 -32.34
C LEU A 23 -9.01 -31.17 -31.46
N ARG A 24 -7.77 -30.93 -31.88
CA ARG A 24 -6.58 -31.18 -31.04
C ARG A 24 -6.57 -30.32 -29.79
N GLN A 25 -7.00 -29.06 -29.87
CA GLN A 25 -7.04 -28.18 -28.70
C GLN A 25 -8.17 -28.53 -27.73
N LEU A 26 -9.29 -29.06 -28.22
CA LEU A 26 -10.43 -29.50 -27.40
C LEU A 26 -10.05 -30.59 -26.39
N PHE A 27 -9.12 -31.47 -26.76
CA PHE A 27 -8.67 -32.58 -25.90
C PHE A 27 -7.46 -32.24 -25.02
N LYS A 28 -6.95 -31.01 -25.05
CA LYS A 28 -5.91 -30.59 -24.08
C LYS A 28 -6.56 -30.18 -22.76
N PRO A 29 -5.85 -30.36 -21.62
CA PRO A 29 -6.31 -29.84 -20.34
C PRO A 29 -6.47 -28.31 -20.41
N ASN A 30 -7.45 -27.80 -19.67
CA ASN A 30 -7.71 -26.37 -19.53
C ASN A 30 -6.63 -25.73 -18.63
N VAL A 31 -6.09 -24.60 -19.08
CA VAL A 31 -5.16 -23.75 -18.31
C VAL A 31 -5.90 -22.70 -17.48
N THR A 32 -7.18 -22.93 -17.18
CA THR A 32 -8.06 -21.97 -16.52
C THR A 32 -7.93 -22.11 -15.01
N HIS A 33 -7.76 -20.99 -14.32
CA HIS A 33 -7.91 -20.90 -12.86
C HIS A 33 -9.34 -20.47 -12.53
N GLN A 34 -10.02 -21.21 -11.65
CA GLN A 34 -11.40 -20.89 -11.27
C GLN A 34 -11.46 -19.81 -10.19
N TYR A 35 -11.41 -18.54 -10.60
CA TYR A 35 -11.70 -17.43 -9.69
C TYR A 35 -13.17 -17.50 -9.22
N PRO A 36 -13.48 -17.33 -7.92
CA PRO A 36 -12.62 -16.90 -6.80
C PRO A 36 -12.02 -18.04 -5.96
N TYR A 37 -12.21 -19.31 -6.33
CA TYR A 37 -11.82 -20.48 -5.52
C TYR A 37 -10.34 -20.84 -5.66
N GLU A 38 -9.76 -20.61 -6.83
CA GLU A 38 -8.35 -20.84 -7.14
C GLU A 38 -7.68 -19.50 -7.43
N ARG A 39 -6.96 -18.95 -6.44
CA ARG A 39 -6.32 -17.61 -6.52
C ARG A 39 -4.79 -17.65 -6.46
N GLU A 40 -4.21 -18.83 -6.36
CA GLU A 40 -2.78 -19.03 -6.22
C GLU A 40 -2.11 -19.25 -7.59
N PHE A 41 -0.96 -18.61 -7.80
CA PHE A 41 -0.13 -18.76 -9.00
C PHE A 41 1.25 -19.31 -8.63
N GLU A 42 1.81 -20.16 -9.49
CA GLU A 42 3.20 -20.59 -9.37
C GLU A 42 4.12 -19.51 -9.97
N VAL A 43 4.94 -18.87 -9.12
CA VAL A 43 5.92 -17.85 -9.54
C VAL A 43 7.30 -18.25 -9.04
N ASN A 44 8.21 -18.59 -9.96
CA ASN A 44 9.61 -18.96 -9.65
C ASN A 44 9.72 -20.00 -8.51
N ASP A 45 9.08 -21.16 -8.70
CA ASP A 45 9.04 -22.29 -7.76
C ASP A 45 8.36 -22.03 -6.39
N ASN A 46 7.75 -20.86 -6.20
CA ASN A 46 6.96 -20.54 -5.01
C ASN A 46 5.49 -20.32 -5.38
N ILE A 47 4.59 -20.91 -4.60
CA ILE A 47 3.15 -20.66 -4.70
C ILE A 47 2.85 -19.33 -4.01
N ARG A 48 2.32 -18.36 -4.77
CA ARG A 48 1.92 -17.05 -4.26
C ARG A 48 0.60 -16.62 -4.89
N GLU A 49 -0.25 -15.94 -4.12
CA GLU A 49 -1.46 -15.32 -4.67
C GLU A 49 -1.14 -14.18 -5.65
N ILE A 50 0.00 -13.48 -5.45
CA ILE A 50 0.38 -12.32 -6.26
C ILE A 50 1.90 -12.34 -6.56
N PRO A 51 2.32 -12.00 -7.79
CA PRO A 51 3.73 -11.94 -8.15
C PRO A 51 4.47 -10.82 -7.41
N VAL A 52 5.76 -11.05 -7.14
CA VAL A 52 6.65 -10.02 -6.57
C VAL A 52 6.68 -8.76 -7.44
N GLY A 53 6.54 -7.59 -6.80
CA GLY A 53 6.56 -6.31 -7.50
C GLY A 53 5.22 -5.93 -8.16
N TYR A 54 4.15 -6.69 -7.90
CA TYR A 54 2.80 -6.23 -8.24
C TYR A 54 2.50 -4.88 -7.57
N ARG A 55 1.79 -4.02 -8.30
CA ARG A 55 1.43 -2.67 -7.85
C ARG A 55 -0.09 -2.59 -7.72
N GLY A 56 -0.59 -2.86 -6.52
CA GLY A 56 -2.01 -2.78 -6.19
C GLY A 56 -2.42 -1.42 -5.61
N GLN A 57 -3.47 -1.44 -4.79
CA GLN A 57 -3.98 -0.28 -4.08
C GLN A 57 -2.86 0.46 -3.30
N LEU A 58 -2.86 1.79 -3.38
CA LEU A 58 -1.97 2.62 -2.57
C LEU A 58 -2.43 2.61 -1.10
N HIS A 59 -1.47 2.42 -0.21
CA HIS A 59 -1.64 2.56 1.23
C HIS A 59 -0.68 3.62 1.75
N ASN A 60 -1.15 4.47 2.67
CA ASN A 60 -0.36 5.53 3.26
C ASN A 60 -0.29 5.38 4.79
N ARG A 61 0.92 5.20 5.30
CA ARG A 61 1.26 5.34 6.73
C ARG A 61 1.47 6.80 7.08
N VAL A 62 0.38 7.47 7.45
CA VAL A 62 0.30 8.92 7.63
C VAL A 62 1.24 9.45 8.70
N GLU A 63 1.45 8.66 9.75
CA GLU A 63 2.39 8.93 10.82
C GLU A 63 3.83 9.16 10.33
N ASP A 64 4.23 8.54 9.22
CA ASP A 64 5.56 8.69 8.62
C ASP A 64 5.63 9.84 7.61
N CYS A 65 4.49 10.44 7.26
CA CYS A 65 4.43 11.49 6.26
C CYS A 65 4.97 12.81 6.81
N ILE A 66 5.99 13.37 6.15
CA ILE A 66 6.55 14.69 6.48
C ILE A 66 5.91 15.84 5.68
N VAL A 67 4.87 15.54 4.88
CA VAL A 67 4.12 16.54 4.12
C VAL A 67 4.99 17.32 3.12
N CYS A 68 5.96 16.63 2.49
CA CYS A 68 6.88 17.23 1.52
C CYS A 68 6.26 17.45 0.13
N LYS A 69 5.07 16.89 -0.13
CA LYS A 69 4.33 16.94 -1.41
C LYS A 69 5.05 16.37 -2.65
N LYS A 70 6.17 15.66 -2.48
CA LYS A 70 6.91 15.02 -3.59
C LYS A 70 6.07 14.00 -4.34
N CYS A 71 5.27 13.21 -3.64
CA CYS A 71 4.38 12.21 -4.23
C CYS A 71 3.25 12.81 -5.07
N ALA A 72 2.68 13.94 -4.64
CA ALA A 72 1.68 14.66 -5.43
C ALA A 72 2.32 15.23 -6.71
N ILE A 73 3.52 15.80 -6.61
CA ILE A 73 4.26 16.35 -7.77
C ILE A 73 4.73 15.25 -8.73
N SER A 74 5.10 14.06 -8.22
CA SER A 74 5.56 12.96 -9.08
C SER A 74 4.41 12.19 -9.74
N CYS A 75 3.16 12.45 -9.34
CA CYS A 75 2.01 11.78 -9.90
C CYS A 75 1.72 12.28 -11.33
N PRO A 76 1.61 11.40 -12.34
CA PRO A 76 1.36 11.83 -13.72
C PRO A 76 -0.07 12.32 -13.98
N VAL A 77 -0.99 12.05 -13.05
CA VAL A 77 -2.44 12.33 -13.16
C VAL A 77 -2.97 13.16 -11.99
N ASP A 78 -2.10 13.64 -11.11
CA ASP A 78 -2.45 14.46 -9.93
C ASP A 78 -3.56 13.87 -9.03
N CYS A 79 -3.57 12.54 -8.84
CA CYS A 79 -4.59 11.84 -8.04
C CYS A 79 -4.39 11.90 -6.51
N ILE A 80 -3.37 12.62 -6.02
CA ILE A 80 -3.02 12.70 -4.59
C ILE A 80 -3.20 14.15 -4.12
N TYR A 81 -4.13 14.36 -3.19
CA TYR A 81 -4.46 15.67 -2.63
C TYR A 81 -3.89 15.82 -1.23
N ILE A 82 -3.00 16.81 -1.02
CA ILE A 82 -2.31 17.04 0.25
C ILE A 82 -2.46 18.49 0.69
N ASP A 83 -3.13 18.71 1.82
CA ASP A 83 -3.26 20.02 2.47
C ASP A 83 -2.59 20.03 3.84
N SER A 84 -1.97 21.16 4.16
CA SER A 84 -1.19 21.34 5.36
C SER A 84 -1.31 22.72 5.96
N ARG A 85 -1.25 22.78 7.28
CA ARG A 85 -1.24 24.03 8.05
C ARG A 85 0.01 24.14 8.90
N LYS A 86 0.41 25.37 9.16
CA LYS A 86 1.50 25.67 10.09
C LYS A 86 0.99 25.56 11.53
N PRO A 87 1.77 24.99 12.45
CA PRO A 87 1.43 25.02 13.87
C PRO A 87 1.40 26.47 14.38
N GLU A 88 0.55 26.74 15.36
CA GLU A 88 0.56 28.02 16.08
C GLU A 88 1.91 28.21 16.81
N LYS A 89 2.34 29.47 16.96
CA LYS A 89 3.59 29.80 17.65
C LYS A 89 3.58 29.22 19.08
N GLY A 90 4.52 28.31 19.37
CA GLY A 90 4.70 27.70 20.70
C GLY A 90 4.12 26.29 20.87
N LYS A 91 3.37 25.75 19.90
CA LYS A 91 2.81 24.38 19.93
C LYS A 91 3.50 23.40 18.97
N ALA A 92 4.70 23.74 18.49
CA ALA A 92 5.44 22.87 17.57
C ALA A 92 6.24 21.82 18.35
N TRP A 93 6.06 20.54 18.04
CA TRP A 93 6.83 19.46 18.64
C TRP A 93 8.27 19.43 18.13
N GLU A 94 9.21 19.28 19.06
CA GLU A 94 10.64 19.18 18.76
C GLU A 94 11.01 17.83 18.13
N THR A 95 10.37 16.74 18.55
CA THR A 95 10.48 15.40 17.97
C THR A 95 9.14 14.65 18.04
N MET A 96 8.88 13.81 17.05
CA MET A 96 7.77 12.85 17.05
C MET A 96 8.34 11.52 16.57
N ASN A 97 8.39 10.51 17.43
CA ASN A 97 8.81 9.19 17.02
C ASN A 97 7.58 8.31 16.79
N VAL A 98 7.65 7.48 15.77
CA VAL A 98 6.58 6.55 15.43
C VAL A 98 7.18 5.16 15.46
N ILE A 99 6.57 4.27 16.24
CA ILE A 99 6.95 2.88 16.34
C ILE A 99 5.87 2.06 15.66
N HIS A 100 6.25 1.37 14.59
CA HIS A 100 5.41 0.39 13.90
C HIS A 100 5.67 -0.98 14.50
N LEU A 101 4.62 -1.66 14.93
CA LEU A 101 4.69 -3.04 15.40
C LEU A 101 4.33 -4.00 14.26
N LYS A 102 4.80 -5.25 14.36
CA LYS A 102 4.57 -6.31 13.35
C LYS A 102 3.10 -6.71 13.19
N ASP A 103 2.28 -6.44 14.20
CA ASP A 103 0.83 -6.65 14.18
C ASP A 103 0.07 -5.48 13.51
N GLN A 104 0.78 -4.60 12.79
CA GLN A 104 0.26 -3.36 12.19
C GLN A 104 -0.27 -2.35 13.22
N THR A 105 -0.07 -2.59 14.51
CA THR A 105 -0.42 -1.64 15.56
C THR A 105 0.66 -0.56 15.64
N ARG A 106 0.25 0.70 15.82
CA ARG A 106 1.17 1.85 15.86
C ARG A 106 1.21 2.46 17.26
N ILE A 107 2.41 2.72 17.76
CA ILE A 107 2.64 3.53 18.96
C ILE A 107 3.34 4.81 18.51
N VAL A 108 2.58 5.89 18.46
CA VAL A 108 3.11 7.24 18.21
C VAL A 108 3.56 7.79 19.55
N GLY A 109 4.79 8.26 19.70
CA GLY A 109 5.29 8.74 20.99
C GLY A 109 6.43 9.74 20.88
N ILE A 110 6.46 10.73 21.75
CA ILE A 110 7.65 11.55 21.98
C ILE A 110 8.63 10.71 22.81
N LEU A 111 9.81 10.42 22.26
CA LEU A 111 10.91 9.78 23.00
C LEU A 111 11.96 10.86 23.30
N ASP A 112 12.36 11.00 24.56
CA ASP A 112 13.39 11.95 24.99
C ASP A 112 14.78 11.64 24.43
N LYS A 113 15.02 10.37 24.09
CA LYS A 113 16.30 9.90 23.56
C LYS A 113 16.13 9.54 22.09
N LYS A 114 17.18 9.79 21.30
CA LYS A 114 17.27 9.26 19.92
C LYS A 114 16.96 7.76 19.98
N PRO A 115 16.04 7.24 19.14
CA PRO A 115 15.80 5.82 19.10
C PRO A 115 17.11 5.09 18.75
N PRO A 116 17.36 3.91 19.36
CA PRO A 116 18.53 3.11 19.03
C PRO A 116 18.51 2.76 17.53
N LYS A 117 19.69 2.79 16.90
CA LYS A 117 19.83 2.46 15.46
C LYS A 117 19.61 0.97 15.16
N GLU A 118 19.71 0.12 16.18
CA GLU A 118 19.55 -1.33 16.07
C GLU A 118 18.47 -1.78 17.05
N ILE A 119 17.54 -2.62 16.55
CA ILE A 119 16.44 -3.19 17.32
C ILE A 119 17.00 -4.42 18.07
N THR A 120 17.32 -4.29 19.35
CA THR A 120 17.71 -5.42 20.22
C THR A 120 16.50 -5.96 20.98
N ASP A 121 16.56 -7.20 21.45
CA ASP A 121 15.40 -7.90 22.06
C ASP A 121 14.83 -7.19 23.31
N ASP A 122 15.63 -6.35 23.99
CA ASP A 122 15.29 -5.70 25.27
C ASP A 122 15.18 -4.16 25.21
N ILE A 123 14.63 -3.58 24.12
CA ILE A 123 14.46 -2.12 24.07
C ILE A 123 13.32 -1.65 24.99
N GLN A 124 13.66 -0.96 26.07
CA GLN A 124 12.70 -0.24 26.91
C GLN A 124 12.49 1.17 26.34
N LEU A 125 11.35 1.42 25.70
CA LEU A 125 10.97 2.74 25.19
C LEU A 125 9.98 3.42 26.16
N THR A 126 10.38 4.54 26.74
CA THR A 126 9.49 5.36 27.56
C THR A 126 8.72 6.33 26.67
N VAL A 127 7.44 6.05 26.43
CA VAL A 127 6.53 6.92 25.69
C VAL A 127 5.97 7.96 26.66
N GLN A 128 6.41 9.22 26.57
CA GLN A 128 6.06 10.21 27.60
C GLN A 128 4.83 11.06 27.26
N HIS A 129 4.45 11.18 25.98
CA HIS A 129 3.36 12.06 25.60
C HIS A 129 2.61 11.55 24.38
N ILE A 130 1.29 11.45 24.52
CA ILE A 130 0.35 11.41 23.40
C ILE A 130 -0.93 12.14 23.83
N ASN A 131 -1.39 13.01 22.93
CA ASN A 131 -2.67 13.70 22.82
C ASN A 131 -3.58 13.77 24.09
N PRO A 132 -3.96 14.96 24.58
CA PRO A 132 -4.86 15.13 25.72
C PRO A 132 -6.25 14.48 25.58
N GLU A 133 -6.63 14.02 24.38
CA GLU A 133 -7.94 13.37 24.11
C GLU A 133 -7.89 11.84 23.92
N GLY A 134 -6.73 11.18 24.15
CA GLY A 134 -6.70 9.74 24.45
C GLY A 134 -7.12 8.78 23.32
N THR A 135 -6.44 8.81 22.18
CA THR A 135 -6.48 7.68 21.24
C THR A 135 -5.08 7.34 20.74
N THR A 136 -4.34 6.58 21.53
CA THR A 136 -3.45 5.58 20.93
C THR A 136 -4.01 4.24 21.29
N TYR A 137 -4.21 3.39 20.29
CA TYR A 137 -4.41 1.98 20.50
C TYR A 137 -3.03 1.30 20.48
N PRO A 138 -2.68 0.50 21.49
CA PRO A 138 -3.48 0.20 22.68
C PRO A 138 -3.54 1.42 23.63
N ASP A 139 -4.66 1.59 24.33
CA ASP A 139 -5.00 2.73 25.22
C ASP A 139 -3.99 2.89 26.36
N ILE A 140 -2.86 3.54 26.06
CA ILE A 140 -1.79 3.80 27.01
C ILE A 140 -2.08 5.16 27.68
N PRO A 141 -2.26 5.21 29.02
CA PRO A 141 -2.50 6.46 29.73
C PRO A 141 -1.28 7.38 29.64
N ALA A 142 -1.52 8.71 29.65
CA ALA A 142 -0.46 9.71 29.61
C ALA A 142 0.59 9.47 30.73
N GLY A 143 1.86 9.32 30.35
CA GLY A 143 2.98 9.03 31.26
C GLY A 143 3.27 7.55 31.52
N ALA A 144 2.54 6.61 30.91
CA ALA A 144 2.86 5.19 31.03
C ALA A 144 4.11 4.79 30.22
N THR A 145 5.05 4.13 30.90
CA THR A 145 6.20 3.50 30.25
C THR A 145 5.78 2.16 29.65
N VAL A 146 5.81 2.05 28.32
CA VAL A 146 5.47 0.80 27.62
C VAL A 146 6.75 0.03 27.31
N LYS A 147 6.93 -1.11 27.98
CA LYS A 147 8.00 -2.04 27.61
C LYS A 147 7.54 -2.84 26.39
N ILE A 148 8.15 -2.57 25.25
CA ILE A 148 7.90 -3.30 24.00
C ILE A 148 9.11 -4.21 23.79
N GLY A 149 8.90 -5.53 23.69
CA GLY A 149 9.98 -6.44 23.31
C GLY A 149 10.42 -6.17 21.87
N GLY A 150 11.74 -6.17 21.62
CA GLY A 150 12.31 -5.86 20.30
C GLY A 150 11.76 -6.73 19.17
N GLU A 151 11.41 -7.99 19.48
CA GLU A 151 10.79 -8.94 18.54
C GLU A 151 9.51 -8.41 17.88
N LYS A 152 8.77 -7.52 18.55
CA LYS A 152 7.46 -7.01 18.08
C LYS A 152 7.56 -5.73 17.26
N VAL A 153 8.72 -5.07 17.26
CA VAL A 153 8.93 -3.82 16.53
C VAL A 153 9.32 -4.13 15.08
N ASP A 154 8.58 -3.55 14.14
CA ASP A 154 8.86 -3.63 12.71
C ASP A 154 9.80 -2.50 12.28
N ARG A 155 9.43 -1.24 12.59
CA ARG A 155 10.18 -0.05 12.19
C ARG A 155 10.04 1.08 13.19
N ILE A 156 11.11 1.86 13.38
CA ILE A 156 11.10 3.11 14.16
C ILE A 156 11.43 4.28 13.23
N VAL A 157 10.55 5.27 13.19
CA VAL A 157 10.73 6.50 12.40
C VAL A 157 10.97 7.68 13.34
N ASP A 158 12.14 8.31 13.23
CA ASP A 158 12.54 9.50 14.00
C ASP A 158 12.25 10.77 13.19
N ARG A 159 11.22 11.53 13.60
CA ARG A 159 10.87 12.81 12.98
C ARG A 159 11.47 13.95 13.81
N LYS A 160 12.61 14.48 13.37
CA LYS A 160 13.20 15.69 13.97
C LYS A 160 12.51 16.96 13.43
N LYS A 161 11.84 17.67 14.35
CA LYS A 161 10.94 18.84 14.23
C LYS A 161 9.73 18.65 13.32
N VAL A 162 8.53 18.65 13.89
CA VAL A 162 7.27 18.68 13.13
C VAL A 162 7.01 20.12 12.67
N ALA A 163 7.29 20.41 11.40
CA ALA A 163 7.14 21.76 10.83
C ALA A 163 5.74 22.06 10.30
N LEU A 164 4.96 21.03 9.96
CA LEU A 164 3.66 21.13 9.32
C LEU A 164 2.70 20.09 9.90
N PHE A 165 1.48 20.51 10.15
CA PHE A 165 0.36 19.63 10.45
C PHE A 165 -0.38 19.30 9.16
N MET A 166 -0.79 18.05 9.02
CA MET A 166 -1.50 17.57 7.85
C MET A 166 -3.00 17.65 8.10
N ASP A 167 -3.71 18.39 7.25
CA ASP A 167 -5.17 18.52 7.34
C ASP A 167 -5.88 17.56 6.39
N ARG A 168 -5.27 17.29 5.23
CA ARG A 168 -5.82 16.43 4.19
C ARG A 168 -4.74 15.59 3.53
N PHE A 169 -5.05 14.32 3.31
CA PHE A 169 -4.26 13.39 2.51
C PHE A 169 -5.24 12.40 1.90
N ASP A 170 -5.67 12.69 0.68
CA ASP A 170 -6.64 11.87 -0.04
C ASP A 170 -5.96 11.31 -1.29
N ILE A 171 -6.24 10.05 -1.60
CA ILE A 171 -5.82 9.40 -2.83
C ILE A 171 -7.06 8.97 -3.58
N ASP A 172 -7.25 9.50 -4.78
CA ASP A 172 -8.30 9.07 -5.69
C ASP A 172 -7.82 7.86 -6.50
N MET A 173 -8.26 6.67 -6.10
CA MET A 173 -7.91 5.42 -6.78
C MET A 173 -8.66 5.23 -8.09
N SER A 174 -9.74 5.99 -8.34
CA SER A 174 -10.43 6.01 -9.63
C SER A 174 -9.62 6.71 -10.74
N LEU A 175 -8.65 7.55 -10.34
CA LEU A 175 -7.74 8.24 -11.25
C LEU A 175 -6.35 7.60 -11.33
N CYS A 176 -5.94 6.87 -10.28
CA CYS A 176 -4.60 6.30 -10.18
C CYS A 176 -4.26 5.34 -11.34
N LEU A 177 -3.04 5.44 -11.87
CA LEU A 177 -2.52 4.57 -12.94
C LEU A 177 -1.62 3.42 -12.43
N PHE A 178 -1.51 3.23 -11.10
CA PHE A 178 -0.70 2.17 -10.48
C PHE A 178 0.79 2.15 -10.87
N CYS A 179 1.34 3.29 -11.30
CA CYS A 179 2.71 3.36 -11.82
C CYS A 179 3.81 3.20 -10.76
N GLY A 180 3.53 3.49 -9.48
CA GLY A 180 4.53 3.42 -8.40
C GLY A 180 5.44 4.64 -8.25
N LEU A 181 5.31 5.68 -9.09
CA LEU A 181 6.17 6.86 -9.01
C LEU A 181 6.06 7.62 -7.67
N CYS A 182 4.90 7.55 -7.02
CA CYS A 182 4.67 8.18 -5.73
C CYS A 182 5.36 7.43 -4.57
N THR A 183 5.47 6.09 -4.66
CA THR A 183 6.17 5.28 -3.64
C THR A 183 7.67 5.46 -3.76
N GLU A 184 8.20 5.51 -4.99
CA GLU A 184 9.63 5.73 -5.24
C GLU A 184 10.08 7.17 -4.92
N ALA A 185 9.21 8.15 -5.14
CA ALA A 185 9.51 9.56 -4.82
C ALA A 185 9.42 9.88 -3.32
N CYS A 186 8.84 9.00 -2.51
CA CYS A 186 8.59 9.25 -1.10
C CYS A 186 9.88 9.07 -0.27
N PRO A 187 10.45 10.13 0.33
CA PRO A 187 11.71 10.03 1.07
C PRO A 187 11.60 9.27 2.40
N THR A 188 10.38 9.11 2.95
CA THR A 188 10.12 8.41 4.21
C THR A 188 9.49 7.03 4.01
N GLU A 189 9.28 6.63 2.74
CA GLU A 189 8.62 5.37 2.38
C GLU A 189 7.28 5.18 3.12
N CYS A 190 6.54 6.28 3.30
CA CYS A 190 5.23 6.25 3.96
C CYS A 190 4.12 5.72 3.04
N LEU A 191 4.32 5.86 1.71
CA LEU A 191 3.43 5.33 0.70
C LEU A 191 3.95 3.98 0.23
N THR A 192 3.09 2.97 0.23
CA THR A 192 3.37 1.63 -0.25
C THR A 192 2.25 1.16 -1.16
N MET A 193 2.59 0.36 -2.18
CA MET A 193 1.58 -0.38 -2.94
C MET A 193 1.28 -1.67 -2.17
N LYS A 194 0.00 -1.98 -1.95
CA LYS A 194 -0.40 -3.29 -1.44
C LYS A 194 -0.04 -4.36 -2.48
N ASP A 195 0.72 -5.36 -2.04
CA ASP A 195 1.14 -6.52 -2.82
C ASP A 195 0.33 -7.78 -2.47
N GLY A 196 -0.68 -7.64 -1.61
CA GLY A 196 -1.67 -8.67 -1.26
C GLY A 196 -2.99 -8.53 -2.01
N LEU A 197 -3.87 -9.53 -1.87
CA LEU A 197 -5.15 -9.61 -2.59
C LEU A 197 -6.06 -8.41 -2.31
N GLU A 198 -5.98 -7.84 -1.10
CA GLU A 198 -6.64 -6.58 -0.73
C GLU A 198 -6.25 -5.41 -1.65
N GLY A 199 -5.06 -5.45 -2.24
CA GLY A 199 -4.58 -4.46 -3.19
C GLY A 199 -5.15 -4.62 -4.60
N ILE A 200 -5.90 -5.69 -4.86
CA ILE A 200 -6.52 -6.01 -6.15
C ILE A 200 -8.04 -5.93 -6.04
N GLU A 201 -8.57 -6.56 -4.99
CA GLU A 201 -9.99 -6.77 -4.76
C GLU A 201 -10.59 -5.67 -3.86
N TYR A 202 -10.51 -4.43 -4.30
CA TYR A 202 -11.07 -3.26 -3.59
C TYR A 202 -12.13 -2.53 -4.44
N SER A 203 -12.85 -3.28 -5.27
CA SER A 203 -13.90 -2.70 -6.12
C SER A 203 -15.06 -2.21 -5.25
N GLU A 204 -15.51 -0.98 -5.52
CA GLU A 204 -16.65 -0.35 -4.83
C GLU A 204 -17.79 -0.08 -5.82
N PHE A 205 -19.02 0.08 -5.30
CA PHE A 205 -20.21 0.34 -6.12
C PHE A 205 -20.30 1.79 -6.59
N ASP A 206 -19.87 2.73 -5.75
CA ASP A 206 -19.87 4.16 -6.04
C ASP A 206 -18.45 4.66 -6.22
N ARG A 207 -18.27 5.61 -7.15
CA ARG A 207 -16.94 6.16 -7.46
C ARG A 207 -16.34 6.91 -6.26
N ASP A 208 -17.17 7.55 -5.46
CA ASP A 208 -16.73 8.34 -4.31
C ASP A 208 -16.08 7.48 -3.21
N ASP A 209 -16.41 6.17 -3.17
CA ASP A 209 -15.83 5.21 -2.23
C ASP A 209 -14.40 4.80 -2.62
N LEU A 210 -13.97 5.08 -3.85
CA LEU A 210 -12.58 4.91 -4.31
C LEU A 210 -11.66 6.07 -3.90
N ILE A 211 -12.18 7.06 -3.16
CA ILE A 211 -11.40 8.17 -2.62
C ILE A 211 -10.99 7.83 -1.18
N TYR A 212 -9.76 7.34 -1.04
CA TYR A 212 -9.24 6.94 0.26
C TYR A 212 -8.66 8.13 1.01
N LYS A 213 -9.15 8.33 2.24
CA LYS A 213 -8.76 9.42 3.13
C LYS A 213 -7.87 8.88 4.22
N PHE A 214 -6.65 9.41 4.30
CA PHE A 214 -5.63 8.94 5.22
C PHE A 214 -5.31 9.95 6.32
N ALA A 215 -5.65 11.23 6.15
CA ALA A 215 -5.33 12.25 7.14
C ALA A 215 -5.96 11.95 8.51
N ASP A 216 -5.11 11.94 9.54
CA ASP A 216 -5.49 11.76 10.93
C ASP A 216 -5.11 13.01 11.74
N GLN A 217 -6.12 13.79 12.11
CA GLN A 217 -5.93 15.02 12.88
C GLN A 217 -5.68 14.74 14.36
N SER A 218 -6.00 13.55 14.87
CA SER A 218 -5.72 13.17 16.26
C SER A 218 -4.22 13.09 16.55
N LEU A 219 -3.40 12.93 15.50
CA LEU A 219 -1.94 12.98 15.62
C LEU A 219 -1.39 14.36 16.00
N TYR A 220 -2.20 15.43 15.88
CA TYR A 220 -1.76 16.83 16.03
C TYR A 220 -2.41 17.58 17.21
N LYS A 221 -3.26 16.91 17.98
CA LYS A 221 -3.91 17.46 19.18
C LYS A 221 -3.05 17.20 20.41
#